data_AF-A0A1M6APV1-F1
#
_entry.id   AF-A0A1M6APV1-F1
#
_cell.length_a   1.000
_cell.length_b   1.000
_cell.length_c   1.000
_cell.angle_alpha   90.00
_cell.angle_beta   90.00
_cell.angle_gamma   90.00
#
_symmetry.space_group_name_H-M   'P 1'
#
loop_
_entity.id
_entity.type
_entity.pdbx_description
1 polymer ?
#
loop_
_entity_poly.entity_id
_entity_poly.type
_entity_poly.pdbx_seq_one_letter_code
_entity_poly.pdbx_strand_id
1 'polypeptide(L)'
;MKQIALPLALALLAPLAAPAQEAEGEDGFNLMEEGARTFLRGLMNEAQPTMDEFQGLAQDFAPAFRDFARGLGDGFVEMMGTLDDIRNYEAPVILDNGDILIRRREDAPAWVPPDLRGEGEEDSEPAMPEAPGAPADDLPGPEDIVPGEEVEL
;
A
#
# COMPACT_ATOMS: atom_id res chain seq x y z
N MET A 1 33.06 -44.87 53.02
CA MET A 1 34.09 -43.84 52.76
C MET A 1 33.39 -42.58 52.26
N LYS A 2 33.64 -41.43 52.92
CA LYS A 2 33.60 -40.01 52.43
C LYS A 2 32.27 -39.51 51.82
N GLN A 3 31.39 -38.81 52.56
CA GLN A 3 31.28 -37.33 52.76
C GLN A 3 31.22 -36.54 51.44
N ILE A 4 30.22 -35.67 51.17
CA ILE A 4 30.02 -34.29 51.66
C ILE A 4 28.60 -33.87 51.14
N ALA A 5 27.55 -33.52 51.90
CA ALA A 5 27.28 -32.41 52.82
C ALA A 5 27.36 -31.00 52.19
N LEU A 6 26.23 -30.39 51.80
CA LEU A 6 25.97 -28.97 52.12
C LEU A 6 24.49 -28.56 51.85
N PRO A 7 23.76 -28.09 52.87
CA PRO A 7 22.48 -27.39 52.73
C PRO A 7 22.71 -25.86 52.73
N LEU A 8 21.92 -25.09 51.99
CA LEU A 8 21.78 -23.65 52.27
C LEU A 8 20.32 -23.24 52.12
N ALA A 9 19.78 -22.84 53.26
CA ALA A 9 18.46 -22.32 53.47
C ALA A 9 18.42 -20.79 53.27
N LEU A 10 17.18 -20.28 53.33
CA LEU A 10 16.81 -19.00 53.97
C LEU A 10 16.88 -17.76 53.04
N ALA A 11 15.74 -17.36 52.47
CA ALA A 11 14.89 -16.24 52.92
C ALA A 11 15.30 -14.92 52.23
N LEU A 12 14.50 -13.89 51.97
CA LEU A 12 13.27 -13.34 52.57
C LEU A 12 12.87 -12.13 51.67
N LEU A 13 11.63 -11.60 51.81
CA LEU A 13 11.13 -10.23 51.45
C LEU A 13 10.82 -9.95 49.95
N ALA A 14 9.55 -9.86 49.51
CA ALA A 14 8.50 -8.82 49.71
C ALA A 14 8.54 -7.68 48.66
N PRO A 15 7.37 -7.17 48.20
CA PRO A 15 7.18 -6.47 46.93
C PRO A 15 7.43 -4.97 47.05
N LEU A 16 8.14 -4.34 46.11
CA LEU A 16 8.17 -2.88 46.05
C LEU A 16 8.46 -2.35 44.64
N ALA A 17 7.60 -1.42 44.27
CA ALA A 17 7.75 -0.40 43.23
C ALA A 17 7.95 -0.89 41.79
N ALA A 18 6.87 -0.78 41.02
CA ALA A 18 6.96 -0.49 39.59
C ALA A 18 8.00 0.62 39.37
N PRO A 19 9.04 0.40 38.55
CA PRO A 19 9.69 1.51 37.90
C PRO A 19 8.74 1.99 36.80
N ALA A 20 8.12 3.15 37.04
CA ALA A 20 7.90 4.10 35.96
C ALA A 20 9.30 4.56 35.52
N GLN A 21 9.99 3.69 34.77
CA GLN A 21 11.18 4.05 34.04
C GLN A 21 10.69 4.85 32.85
N GLU A 22 11.15 6.10 32.76
CA GLU A 22 11.32 6.77 31.48
C GLU A 22 12.05 5.78 30.56
N ALA A 23 11.27 5.06 29.75
CA ALA A 23 11.80 4.30 28.63
C ALA A 23 12.24 5.36 27.63
N GLU A 24 13.49 5.79 27.77
CA GLU A 24 14.19 6.69 26.87
C GLU A 24 14.06 6.15 25.44
N GLY A 25 13.23 6.82 24.63
CA GLY A 25 13.20 6.86 23.16
C GLY A 25 13.25 5.55 22.37
N GLU A 26 14.34 4.80 22.47
CA GLU A 26 14.71 3.68 21.61
C GLU A 26 13.99 2.38 22.00
N ASP A 27 13.90 2.06 23.30
CA ASP A 27 13.22 0.85 23.77
C ASP A 27 11.68 0.93 23.58
N GLY A 28 11.11 2.12 23.76
CA GLY A 28 9.70 2.38 23.50
C GLY A 28 9.33 2.33 22.01
N PHE A 29 10.24 2.79 21.14
CA PHE A 29 10.09 2.73 19.69
C PHE A 29 10.14 1.28 19.18
N ASN A 30 11.07 0.48 19.68
CA ASN A 30 11.17 -0.95 19.36
C ASN A 30 9.92 -1.73 19.82
N LEU A 31 9.41 -1.46 21.03
CA LEU A 31 8.15 -2.05 21.51
C LEU A 31 6.93 -1.63 20.70
N MET A 32 6.87 -0.37 20.24
CA MET A 32 5.80 0.10 19.36
C MET A 32 5.88 -0.55 17.97
N GLU A 33 7.09 -0.71 17.42
CA GLU A 33 7.32 -1.42 16.17
C GLU A 33 6.88 -2.89 16.28
N GLU A 34 7.24 -3.55 17.37
CA GLU A 34 6.86 -4.94 17.64
C GLU A 34 5.34 -5.09 17.83
N GLY A 35 4.71 -4.12 18.48
CA GLY A 35 3.25 -4.01 18.61
C GLY A 35 2.55 -3.82 17.25
N ALA A 36 3.04 -2.91 16.43
CA ALA A 36 2.51 -2.66 15.07
C ALA A 36 2.69 -3.89 14.17
N ARG A 37 3.85 -4.57 14.24
CA ARG A 37 4.13 -5.81 13.50
C ARG A 37 3.18 -6.94 13.91
N THR A 38 2.91 -7.06 15.21
CA THR A 38 1.97 -8.07 15.74
C THR A 38 0.53 -7.77 15.34
N PHE A 39 0.13 -6.50 15.37
CA PHE A 39 -1.19 -6.04 14.92
C PHE A 39 -1.41 -6.27 13.41
N LEU A 40 -0.46 -5.84 12.58
CA LEU A 40 -0.53 -6.04 11.12
C LEU A 40 -0.56 -7.51 10.75
N ARG A 41 0.20 -8.35 11.46
CA ARG A 41 0.16 -9.82 11.27
C ARG A 41 -1.21 -10.40 11.64
N GLY A 42 -1.82 -9.92 12.73
CA GLY A 42 -3.19 -10.29 13.09
C GLY A 42 -4.20 -9.90 12.03
N LEU A 43 -4.11 -8.68 11.50
CA LEU A 43 -4.96 -8.17 10.41
C LEU A 43 -4.78 -8.99 9.13
N MET A 44 -3.53 -9.32 8.75
CA MET A 44 -3.26 -10.16 7.59
C MET A 44 -3.84 -11.56 7.75
N ASN A 45 -3.67 -12.19 8.92
CA ASN A 45 -4.21 -13.52 9.18
C ASN A 45 -5.74 -13.56 9.11
N GLU A 46 -6.42 -12.50 9.56
CA GLU A 46 -7.88 -12.37 9.43
C GLU A 46 -8.31 -12.05 7.99
N ALA A 47 -7.49 -11.32 7.24
CA ALA A 47 -7.75 -10.99 5.84
C ALA A 47 -7.47 -12.16 4.88
N GLN A 48 -6.55 -13.08 5.21
CA GLN A 48 -6.21 -14.26 4.40
C GLN A 48 -7.44 -15.02 3.87
N PRO A 49 -8.43 -15.44 4.69
CA PRO A 49 -9.60 -16.16 4.18
C PRO A 49 -10.39 -15.35 3.13
N THR A 50 -10.54 -14.04 3.33
CA THR A 50 -11.21 -13.15 2.37
C THR A 50 -10.39 -12.99 1.08
N MET A 51 -9.07 -12.95 1.19
CA MET A 51 -8.17 -12.89 0.03
C MET A 51 -8.20 -14.19 -0.78
N ASP A 52 -8.23 -15.34 -0.10
CA ASP A 52 -8.35 -16.66 -0.75
C ASP A 52 -9.68 -16.79 -1.50
N GLU A 53 -10.78 -16.33 -0.89
CA GLU A 53 -12.10 -16.30 -1.54
C GLU A 53 -12.12 -15.37 -2.76
N PHE A 54 -11.56 -14.16 -2.63
CA PHE A 54 -11.42 -13.23 -3.76
C PHE A 54 -10.52 -13.80 -4.85
N GLN A 55 -9.45 -14.50 -4.50
CA GLN A 55 -8.56 -15.14 -5.46
C GLN A 55 -9.27 -16.28 -6.20
N GLY A 56 -10.11 -17.07 -5.52
CA GLY A 56 -10.96 -18.08 -6.15
C GLY A 56 -11.93 -17.44 -7.16
N LEU A 57 -12.63 -16.39 -6.75
CA LEU A 57 -13.51 -15.63 -7.63
C LEU A 57 -12.75 -15.06 -8.83
N ALA A 58 -11.59 -14.45 -8.61
CA ALA A 58 -10.77 -13.90 -9.67
C ALA A 58 -10.31 -14.98 -10.67
N GLN A 59 -9.97 -16.19 -10.22
CA GLN A 59 -9.62 -17.30 -11.09
C GLN A 59 -10.80 -17.76 -11.96
N ASP A 60 -12.00 -17.81 -11.39
CA ASP A 60 -13.22 -18.18 -12.11
C ASP A 60 -13.58 -17.15 -13.18
N PHE A 61 -13.40 -15.86 -12.89
CA PHE A 61 -13.70 -14.77 -13.81
C PHE A 61 -12.55 -14.43 -14.79
N ALA A 62 -11.30 -14.78 -14.47
CA ALA A 62 -10.13 -14.53 -15.30
C ALA A 62 -10.28 -14.94 -16.78
N PRO A 63 -10.80 -16.13 -17.14
CA PRO A 63 -10.99 -16.49 -18.54
C PRO A 63 -11.98 -15.56 -19.26
N ALA A 64 -13.10 -15.19 -18.62
CA ALA A 64 -14.08 -14.28 -19.19
C ALA A 64 -13.50 -12.87 -19.38
N PHE A 65 -12.74 -12.36 -18.40
CA PHE A 65 -12.03 -11.09 -18.54
C PHE A 65 -11.00 -11.12 -19.67
N ARG A 66 -10.25 -12.21 -19.83
CA ARG A 66 -9.29 -12.37 -20.93
C ARG A 66 -9.97 -12.39 -22.29
N ASP A 67 -11.09 -13.09 -22.41
CA ASP A 67 -11.85 -13.17 -23.67
C ASP A 67 -12.53 -11.84 -23.99
N PHE A 68 -13.03 -11.14 -22.98
CA PHE A 68 -13.54 -9.78 -23.08
C PHE A 68 -12.45 -8.79 -23.49
N ALA A 69 -11.27 -8.81 -22.86
CA ALA A 69 -10.14 -7.98 -23.24
C ALA A 69 -9.68 -8.25 -24.68
N ARG A 70 -9.67 -9.53 -25.10
CA ARG A 70 -9.39 -9.90 -26.49
C ARG A 70 -10.47 -9.41 -27.46
N GLY A 71 -11.73 -9.43 -27.04
CA GLY A 71 -12.88 -8.98 -27.84
C GLY A 71 -13.02 -7.46 -27.93
N LEU A 72 -12.69 -6.73 -26.86
CA LEU A 72 -12.68 -5.28 -26.82
C LEU A 72 -11.42 -4.68 -27.49
N GLY A 73 -10.34 -5.45 -27.60
CA GLY A 73 -9.18 -5.13 -28.44
C GLY A 73 -8.53 -3.78 -28.16
N ASP A 74 -7.61 -3.40 -29.06
CA ASP A 74 -6.85 -2.15 -28.95
C ASP A 74 -7.75 -0.91 -29.11
N GLY A 75 -8.83 -1.01 -29.87
CA GLY A 75 -9.73 0.10 -30.16
C GLY A 75 -10.49 0.62 -28.92
N PHE A 76 -10.83 -0.25 -27.97
CA PHE A 76 -11.46 0.20 -26.72
C PHE A 76 -10.46 0.98 -25.85
N VAL A 77 -9.20 0.54 -25.80
CA VAL A 77 -8.14 1.23 -25.05
C VAL A 77 -7.89 2.62 -25.64
N GLU A 78 -7.82 2.73 -26.96
CA GLU A 78 -7.67 4.01 -27.66
C GLU A 78 -8.86 4.94 -27.41
N MET A 79 -10.08 4.40 -27.45
CA MET A 79 -11.30 5.15 -27.11
C MET A 79 -11.23 5.69 -25.67
N MET A 80 -10.84 4.85 -24.70
CA MET A 80 -10.69 5.28 -23.30
C MET A 80 -9.60 6.36 -23.15
N GLY A 81 -8.50 6.26 -23.88
CA GLY A 81 -7.44 7.29 -23.87
C GLY A 81 -7.86 8.62 -24.50
N THR A 82 -8.91 8.63 -25.33
CA THR A 82 -9.46 9.86 -25.91
C THR A 82 -10.37 10.61 -24.93
N LEU A 83 -11.00 9.88 -24.00
CA LEU A 83 -11.84 10.48 -22.98
C LEU A 83 -10.97 11.25 -21.96
N ASP A 84 -11.50 12.35 -21.45
CA ASP A 84 -11.01 13.02 -20.24
C ASP A 84 -11.53 12.25 -19.02
N ASP A 85 -12.53 12.79 -18.34
CA ASP A 85 -13.18 12.16 -17.20
C ASP A 85 -14.50 11.52 -17.62
N ILE A 86 -14.67 10.23 -17.33
CA ILE A 86 -15.91 9.48 -17.61
C ILE A 86 -17.16 10.13 -17.00
N ARG A 87 -17.02 10.87 -15.89
CA ARG A 87 -18.12 11.56 -15.19
C ARG A 87 -18.72 12.69 -16.03
N ASN A 88 -17.97 13.21 -17.00
CA ASN A 88 -18.40 14.25 -17.91
C ASN A 88 -19.35 13.74 -19.00
N TYR A 89 -19.60 12.42 -19.08
CA TYR A 89 -20.40 11.81 -20.13
C TYR A 89 -21.67 11.14 -19.59
N GLU A 90 -22.68 11.04 -20.44
CA GLU A 90 -23.92 10.31 -20.19
C GLU A 90 -23.73 8.81 -20.48
N ALA A 91 -24.72 8.02 -20.05
CA ALA A 91 -24.76 6.60 -20.38
C ALA A 91 -24.82 6.38 -21.91
N PRO A 92 -24.17 5.32 -22.43
CA PRO A 92 -24.18 5.03 -23.86
C PRO A 92 -25.60 4.76 -24.40
N VAL A 93 -25.90 5.31 -25.59
CA VAL A 93 -27.16 5.08 -26.31
C VAL A 93 -26.86 4.31 -27.59
N ILE A 94 -27.55 3.18 -27.79
CA ILE A 94 -27.47 2.39 -29.02
C ILE A 94 -28.44 2.99 -30.04
N LEU A 95 -27.92 3.40 -31.19
CA LEU A 95 -28.70 3.97 -32.28
C LEU A 95 -29.32 2.87 -33.17
N ASP A 96 -30.27 3.23 -34.03
CA ASP A 96 -30.97 2.28 -34.91
C ASP A 96 -30.02 1.55 -35.89
N ASN A 97 -28.87 2.14 -36.21
CA ASN A 97 -27.85 1.53 -37.06
C ASN A 97 -26.87 0.62 -36.31
N GLY A 98 -26.98 0.54 -34.97
CA GLY A 98 -26.09 -0.25 -34.12
C GLY A 98 -24.86 0.51 -33.61
N ASP A 99 -24.66 1.78 -33.99
CA ASP A 99 -23.60 2.62 -33.43
C ASP A 99 -23.93 3.00 -31.99
N ILE A 100 -22.88 3.27 -31.21
CA ILE A 100 -22.99 3.70 -29.82
C ILE A 100 -22.65 5.19 -29.76
N LEU A 101 -23.57 6.00 -29.23
CA LEU A 101 -23.36 7.41 -28.95
C LEU A 101 -23.18 7.63 -27.45
N ILE A 102 -22.03 8.18 -27.06
CA ILE A 102 -21.75 8.63 -25.69
C ILE A 102 -21.74 10.16 -25.71
N ARG A 103 -22.79 10.77 -25.15
CA ARG A 103 -22.91 12.23 -25.13
C ARG A 103 -22.16 12.82 -23.97
N ARG A 104 -21.52 13.96 -24.18
CA ARG A 104 -20.97 14.76 -23.10
C ARG A 104 -22.10 15.52 -22.42
N ARG A 105 -22.09 15.56 -21.09
CA ARG A 105 -23.09 16.28 -20.30
C ARG A 105 -22.98 17.78 -20.55
N GLU A 106 -24.13 18.47 -20.48
CA GLU A 106 -24.21 19.91 -20.70
C GLU A 106 -23.52 20.72 -19.58
N ASP A 107 -23.43 20.16 -18.37
CA ASP A 107 -22.83 20.79 -17.18
C ASP A 107 -21.33 20.49 -17.02
N ALA A 108 -20.74 19.69 -17.92
CA ALA A 108 -19.34 19.34 -17.85
C ALA A 108 -18.42 20.50 -18.31
N PRO A 109 -17.18 20.62 -17.78
CA PRO A 109 -16.20 21.66 -18.16
C PRO A 109 -15.93 21.74 -19.67
N ALA A 110 -15.20 22.70 -20.23
CA ALA A 110 -14.88 22.62 -21.67
C ALA A 110 -14.02 21.38 -21.98
N TRP A 111 -14.33 20.63 -23.05
CA TRP A 111 -13.47 19.52 -23.47
C TRP A 111 -12.15 20.07 -24.02
N VAL A 112 -11.05 19.56 -23.47
CA VAL A 112 -9.70 19.85 -23.94
C VAL A 112 -9.17 18.59 -24.63
N PRO A 113 -8.71 18.67 -25.89
CA PRO A 113 -8.05 17.57 -26.56
C PRO A 113 -6.85 17.04 -25.75
N PRO A 114 -6.60 15.72 -25.70
CA PRO A 114 -5.50 15.14 -24.94
C PRO A 114 -4.12 15.74 -25.26
N ASP A 115 -3.88 16.14 -26.51
CA ASP A 115 -2.65 16.78 -27.00
C ASP A 115 -2.47 18.24 -26.52
N LEU A 116 -3.54 18.85 -26.01
CA LEU A 116 -3.55 20.23 -25.50
C LEU A 116 -3.73 20.31 -23.98
N ARG A 117 -4.02 19.19 -23.31
CA ARG A 117 -3.91 19.03 -21.85
C ARG A 117 -2.42 18.96 -21.56
N GLY A 118 -1.81 20.02 -21.04
CA GLY A 118 -0.36 20.04 -20.80
C GLY A 118 0.11 18.83 -19.97
N GLU A 119 1.35 18.38 -20.21
CA GLU A 119 2.04 17.38 -19.39
C GLU A 119 2.17 17.91 -17.94
N GLY A 120 1.13 17.75 -17.10
CA GLY A 120 1.18 18.25 -15.73
C GLY A 120 -0.15 18.61 -15.07
N GLU A 121 -1.29 18.55 -15.78
CA GLU A 121 -2.59 18.52 -15.11
C GLU A 121 -2.96 17.07 -14.83
N GLU A 122 -2.20 16.44 -13.92
CA GLU A 122 -2.69 15.24 -13.23
C GLU A 122 -4.03 15.63 -12.58
N ASP A 123 -5.05 14.84 -12.90
CA ASP A 123 -6.31 14.76 -12.19
C ASP A 123 -6.05 15.05 -10.71
N SER A 124 -6.41 16.25 -10.27
CA SER A 124 -6.31 16.60 -8.86
C SER A 124 -7.40 15.82 -8.14
N GLU A 125 -7.12 14.55 -7.89
CA GLU A 125 -7.77 13.75 -6.86
C GLU A 125 -7.76 14.64 -5.61
N PRO A 126 -8.92 14.93 -4.99
CA PRO A 126 -8.94 15.80 -3.82
C PRO A 126 -7.98 15.21 -2.81
N ALA A 127 -6.91 15.95 -2.50
CA ALA A 127 -5.85 15.49 -1.61
C ALA A 127 -6.50 14.88 -0.36
N MET A 128 -6.34 13.57 -0.23
CA MET A 128 -6.63 12.87 1.01
C MET A 128 -5.98 13.69 2.13
N PRO A 129 -6.71 14.06 3.21
CA PRO A 129 -6.15 14.91 4.25
C PRO A 129 -4.83 14.30 4.72
N GLU A 130 -3.73 15.05 4.63
CA GLU A 130 -2.42 14.60 5.06
C GLU A 130 -2.53 14.06 6.49
N ALA A 131 -2.21 12.77 6.63
CA ALA A 131 -2.00 12.20 7.95
C ALA A 131 -0.86 13.00 8.62
N PRO A 132 -0.99 13.38 9.90
CA PRO A 132 -0.05 14.29 10.53
C PRO A 132 1.36 13.67 10.63
N GLY A 133 2.30 14.29 9.91
CA GLY A 133 3.73 14.41 10.21
C GLY A 133 4.50 13.15 10.59
N ALA A 134 5.06 12.46 9.59
CA ALA A 134 6.26 11.65 9.80
C ALA A 134 7.50 12.58 9.76
N PRO A 135 8.44 12.48 10.71
CA PRO A 135 9.63 13.33 10.70
C PRO A 135 10.53 12.98 9.51
N ALA A 136 10.92 14.01 8.77
CA ALA A 136 11.99 13.93 7.79
C ALA A 136 13.31 13.75 8.54
N ASP A 137 14.06 12.68 8.26
CA ASP A 137 15.52 12.73 8.37
C ASP A 137 16.19 11.58 7.60
N ASP A 138 17.12 12.01 6.75
CA ASP A 138 18.47 11.48 6.54
C ASP A 138 18.62 10.04 5.99
N LEU A 139 18.49 9.91 4.67
CA LEU A 139 19.14 8.82 3.92
C LEU A 139 20.42 9.37 3.28
N PRO A 140 21.62 8.83 3.58
CA PRO A 140 22.85 9.29 2.94
C PRO A 140 22.87 8.90 1.45
N GLY A 141 23.37 9.81 0.62
CA GLY A 141 23.47 9.67 -0.83
C GLY A 141 24.51 8.63 -1.28
N PRO A 142 24.44 8.14 -2.52
CA PRO A 142 25.18 6.97 -3.02
C PRO A 142 26.70 7.16 -3.23
N GLU A 143 27.33 8.17 -2.61
CA GLU A 143 28.72 8.54 -2.86
C GLU A 143 29.73 7.88 -1.90
N ASP A 144 29.27 7.19 -0.85
CA ASP A 144 30.14 6.58 0.17
C ASP A 144 30.55 5.12 -0.09
N ILE A 145 30.28 4.57 -1.30
CA ILE A 145 30.76 3.24 -1.68
C ILE A 145 32.18 3.35 -2.25
N VAL A 146 33.19 3.24 -1.40
CA VAL A 146 34.59 3.13 -1.83
C VAL A 146 34.84 1.72 -2.40
N PRO A 147 35.30 1.57 -3.66
CA PRO A 147 35.67 0.28 -4.22
C PRO A 147 37.06 -0.16 -3.69
N GLY A 148 37.23 -1.47 -3.52
CA GLY A 148 38.38 -2.09 -2.83
C GLY A 148 39.73 -2.11 -3.56
N GLU A 149 40.66 -2.83 -2.91
CA GLU A 149 42.12 -3.01 -3.15
C GLU A 149 42.97 -1.83 -2.67
N GLU A 150 43.98 -2.01 -1.80
CA GLU A 150 45.01 -3.05 -1.74
C GLU A 150 45.43 -3.32 -0.28
N VAL A 151 45.78 -4.57 0.09
CA VAL A 151 47.03 -4.89 0.83
C VAL A 151 47.51 -6.30 0.48
N GLU A 152 48.79 -6.33 0.10
CA GLU A 152 49.72 -7.41 -0.24
C GLU A 152 49.75 -8.69 0.64
N LEU A 153 50.35 -9.71 0.03
CA LEU A 153 50.72 -11.05 0.51
C LEU A 153 51.46 -11.10 1.86
#